data_AF-A0A250B935-F1
#
_entry.id   AF-A0A250B935-F1
#
_cell.length_a   1.000
_cell.length_b   1.000
_cell.length_c   1.000
_cell.angle_alpha   90.00
_cell.angle_beta   90.00
_cell.angle_gamma   90.00
#
_symmetry.space_group_name_H-M   'P 1'
#
loop_
_entity.id
_entity.type
_entity.pdbx_description
1 polymer ?
#
loop_
_entity_poly.entity_id
_entity_poly.type
_entity_poly.pdbx_seq_one_letter_code
_entity_poly.pdbx_strand_id
1 'polypeptide(L)'
;MDFPRKIYLFNEYVLFLNYLRCCNPNLKTLFFIDNASPLALSLIARTSPDALLHKGEKLPTVRDACLGLLQQRKPAGGGRLWGMPKPAAITRGEALVLSEVSRSANVATVARRLNLNPKTVYAHLGSAGRKLGLRNRVELLKMIASCR
;
A
#
# COMPACT_ATOMS: atom_id res chain seq x y z
N MET A 1 4.92 -4.21 9.20
CA MET A 1 3.94 -5.20 8.70
C MET A 1 4.73 -6.46 8.41
N ASP A 2 4.36 -7.62 8.96
CA ASP A 2 5.08 -8.88 8.69
C ASP A 2 4.72 -9.36 7.29
N PHE A 3 5.38 -8.78 6.29
CA PHE A 3 5.31 -9.27 4.93
C PHE A 3 6.25 -10.48 4.82
N PRO A 4 5.81 -11.62 4.25
CA PRO A 4 4.52 -11.85 3.58
C PRO A 4 3.39 -12.37 4.45
N ARG A 5 3.64 -12.69 5.72
CA ARG A 5 2.72 -13.46 6.58
C ARG A 5 1.36 -12.82 6.81
N LYS A 6 1.21 -11.50 6.65
CA LYS A 6 -0.02 -10.76 6.97
C LYS A 6 -0.61 -9.95 5.81
N ILE A 7 -0.19 -10.20 4.56
CA ILE A 7 -0.71 -9.40 3.43
C ILE A 7 -2.22 -9.58 3.18
N TYR A 8 -2.78 -10.75 3.53
CA TYR A 8 -4.21 -11.03 3.38
C TYR A 8 -5.05 -10.16 4.33
N LEU A 9 -4.57 -9.90 5.55
CA LEU A 9 -5.21 -8.97 6.49
C LEU A 9 -5.31 -7.56 5.90
N PHE A 10 -4.38 -7.17 5.02
CA PHE A 10 -4.48 -5.89 4.36
C PHE A 10 -5.65 -5.82 3.39
N ASN A 11 -5.98 -6.93 2.71
CA ASN A 11 -7.15 -6.97 1.83
C ASN A 11 -8.45 -6.90 2.64
N GLU A 12 -8.52 -7.60 3.77
CA GLU A 12 -9.64 -7.48 4.71
C GLU A 12 -9.79 -6.06 5.23
N TYR A 13 -8.67 -5.39 5.54
CA TYR A 13 -8.67 -3.99 5.96
C TYR A 13 -9.17 -3.03 4.87
N VAL A 14 -8.80 -3.26 3.62
CA VAL A 14 -9.35 -2.51 2.47
C VAL A 14 -10.86 -2.72 2.35
N LEU A 15 -11.33 -3.97 2.46
CA LEU A 15 -12.76 -4.28 2.41
C LEU A 15 -13.53 -3.63 3.57
N PHE A 16 -12.97 -3.69 4.78
CA PHE A 16 -13.52 -3.05 5.97
C PHE A 16 -13.65 -1.53 5.81
N LEU A 17 -12.59 -0.85 5.38
CA LEU A 17 -12.63 0.59 5.15
C LEU A 17 -13.61 0.98 4.04
N ASN A 18 -13.71 0.19 2.98
CA ASN A 18 -14.70 0.42 1.93
C ASN A 18 -16.12 0.27 2.46
N TYR A 19 -16.38 -0.77 3.26
CA TYR A 19 -17.66 -0.97 3.92
C TYR A 19 -18.03 0.23 4.81
N LEU A 20 -17.10 0.68 5.67
CA LEU A 20 -17.35 1.83 6.55
C LEU A 20 -17.67 3.11 5.76
N ARG A 21 -17.04 3.33 4.61
CA ARG A 21 -17.34 4.48 3.74
C ARG A 21 -18.68 4.36 3.04
N CYS A 22 -19.13 3.15 2.71
CA CYS A 22 -20.49 2.94 2.22
C CYS A 22 -21.52 3.30 3.31
N CYS A 23 -21.24 2.95 4.57
CA CYS A 23 -22.11 3.30 5.70
C CYS A 23 -22.07 4.80 6.05
N ASN A 24 -20.90 5.44 5.88
CA ASN A 24 -20.72 6.87 6.13
C ASN A 24 -19.79 7.49 5.08
N PRO A 25 -20.35 8.13 4.04
CA PRO A 25 -19.56 8.77 2.98
C PRO A 25 -18.64 9.91 3.47
N ASN A 26 -18.92 10.49 4.64
CA ASN A 26 -18.13 11.57 5.23
C ASN A 26 -16.98 11.05 6.11
N LEU A 27 -16.81 9.73 6.26
CA LEU A 27 -15.74 9.14 7.06
C LEU A 27 -14.37 9.51 6.49
N LYS A 28 -13.57 10.18 7.31
CA LYS A 28 -12.17 10.51 6.99
C LYS A 28 -11.22 9.48 7.57
N THR A 29 -10.21 9.14 6.79
CA THR A 29 -9.21 8.12 7.10
C THR A 29 -7.83 8.74 7.15
N LEU A 30 -7.24 8.70 8.33
CA LEU A 30 -5.90 9.21 8.63
C LEU A 30 -5.00 8.03 9.01
N PHE A 31 -3.87 7.87 8.33
CA PHE A 31 -2.93 6.78 8.59
C PHE A 31 -1.64 7.33 9.19
N PHE A 32 -1.17 6.71 10.27
CA PHE A 32 0.13 6.98 10.85
C PHE A 32 1.13 5.90 10.43
N ILE A 33 2.18 6.31 9.74
CA ILE A 33 3.22 5.44 9.19
C ILE A 33 4.59 5.82 9.75
N ASP A 34 5.48 4.85 9.87
CA ASP A 34 6.88 5.06 10.22
C ASP A 34 7.70 4.14 9.32
N ASN A 35 8.77 4.68 8.71
CA ASN A 35 9.69 3.96 7.82
C ASN A 35 9.00 2.89 6.95
N ALA A 36 7.90 3.28 6.28
CA ALA A 36 7.07 2.33 5.53
C ALA A 36 7.75 1.96 4.20
N SER A 37 7.86 0.67 3.93
CA SER A 37 8.38 0.19 2.64
C SER A 37 7.49 0.68 1.47
N PRO A 38 8.03 0.84 0.25
CA PRO A 38 7.24 1.19 -0.93
C PRO A 38 6.04 0.27 -1.15
N LEU A 39 6.18 -1.02 -0.79
CA LEU A 39 5.10 -1.99 -0.81
C LEU A 39 4.00 -1.67 0.21
N ALA A 40 4.36 -1.35 1.45
CA ALA A 40 3.39 -0.95 2.47
C ALA A 40 2.64 0.34 2.08
N LEU A 41 3.35 1.33 1.53
CA LEU A 41 2.75 2.55 1.01
C LEU A 41 1.78 2.27 -0.14
N SER A 42 2.15 1.38 -1.07
CA SER A 42 1.31 1.01 -2.22
C SER A 42 0.08 0.20 -1.80
N LEU A 43 0.18 -0.59 -0.73
CA LEU A 43 -0.96 -1.25 -0.10
C LEU A 43 -1.89 -0.21 0.53
N ILE A 44 -1.37 0.71 1.35
CA ILE A 44 -2.14 1.82 1.93
C ILE A 44 -2.82 2.67 0.86
N ALA A 45 -2.16 2.92 -0.27
CA ALA A 45 -2.77 3.64 -1.39
C ALA A 45 -4.07 2.98 -1.90
N ARG A 46 -4.23 1.65 -1.76
CA ARG A 46 -5.47 0.93 -2.13
C ARG A 46 -6.67 1.33 -1.28
N THR A 47 -6.44 1.80 -0.05
CA THR A 47 -7.52 2.28 0.82
C THR A 47 -7.88 3.72 0.51
N SER A 48 -7.21 4.41 -0.42
CA SER A 48 -7.37 5.85 -0.69
C SER A 48 -7.47 6.68 0.61
N PRO A 49 -6.42 6.69 1.44
CA PRO A 49 -6.44 7.45 2.68
C PRO A 49 -6.67 8.94 2.39
N ASP A 50 -7.37 9.64 3.26
CA ASP A 50 -7.54 11.09 3.15
C ASP A 50 -6.26 11.81 3.59
N ALA A 51 -5.50 11.23 4.50
CA ALA A 51 -4.16 11.71 4.84
C ALA A 51 -3.25 10.60 5.38
N LEU A 52 -1.94 10.82 5.21
CA LEU A 52 -0.85 10.03 5.75
C LEU A 52 -0.02 10.95 6.65
N LEU A 53 0.40 10.48 7.82
CA LEU A 53 1.27 11.21 8.73
C LEU A 53 2.39 10.29 9.22
N HIS A 54 3.51 10.89 9.60
CA HIS A 54 4.56 10.15 10.30
C HIS A 54 4.13 9.83 11.74
N LYS A 55 4.47 8.66 12.30
CA LYS A 55 4.15 8.33 13.70
C LYS A 55 4.81 9.28 14.71
N GLY A 56 5.94 9.87 14.32
CA GLY A 56 6.66 10.89 15.10
C GLY A 56 6.14 12.32 14.93
N GLU A 57 5.02 12.54 14.24
CA GLU A 57 4.43 13.88 14.13
C GLU A 57 4.01 14.42 15.50
N LYS A 58 4.20 15.73 15.71
CA LYS A 58 3.81 16.40 16.95
C LYS A 58 2.29 16.55 17.01
N LEU A 59 1.73 16.53 18.22
CA LEU A 59 0.28 16.68 18.45
C LEU A 59 -0.36 17.90 17.74
N PRO A 60 0.27 19.11 17.71
CA PRO A 60 -0.27 20.23 16.96
C PRO A 60 -0.44 19.93 15.46
N THR A 61 0.55 19.31 14.81
CA THR A 61 0.46 18.90 13.40
C THR A 61 -0.69 17.92 13.17
N VAL A 62 -0.86 16.95 14.07
CA VAL A 62 -1.95 15.97 14.00
C VAL A 62 -3.31 16.66 14.13
N ARG A 63 -3.44 17.59 15.08
CA ARG A 63 -4.65 18.38 15.28
C ARG A 63 -5.00 19.18 14.02
N ASP A 64 -4.02 19.86 13.43
CA ASP A 64 -4.22 20.65 12.21
C ASP A 64 -4.63 19.77 11.02
N ALA A 65 -4.03 18.59 10.88
CA ALA A 65 -4.42 17.63 9.85
C ALA A 65 -5.88 17.16 10.03
N CYS A 66 -6.29 16.81 11.25
CA CYS A 66 -7.67 16.42 11.55
C CYS A 66 -8.65 17.56 11.27
N LEU A 67 -8.35 18.79 11.70
CA LEU A 67 -9.20 19.96 11.43
C LEU A 67 -9.31 20.24 9.93
N GLY A 68 -8.21 20.14 9.18
CA GLY A 68 -8.22 20.29 7.73
C GLY A 68 -9.12 19.26 7.04
N LEU A 69 -9.03 17.99 7.45
CA LEU A 69 -9.88 16.90 6.94
C LEU A 69 -11.37 17.14 7.20
N LEU A 70 -11.73 17.60 8.40
CA LEU A 70 -13.11 17.86 8.79
C LEU A 70 -13.69 19.09 8.07
N GLN A 71 -12.87 20.12 7.87
CA GLN A 71 -13.29 21.37 7.21
C GLN A 71 -13.24 21.28 5.68
N GLN A 72 -12.83 20.15 5.10
CA GLN A 72 -12.55 19.98 3.67
C GLN A 72 -11.56 21.03 3.12
N ARG A 73 -10.70 21.57 3.99
CA ARG A 73 -9.66 22.53 3.63
C ARG A 73 -8.33 21.81 3.54
N LYS A 74 -7.58 22.08 2.47
CA LYS A 74 -6.17 21.67 2.39
C LYS A 74 -5.43 22.39 3.52
N PRO A 75 -4.84 21.67 4.51
CA PRO A 75 -4.21 22.32 5.65
C PRO A 75 -3.08 23.25 5.18
N ALA A 76 -3.04 24.46 5.75
CA ALA A 76 -2.11 25.51 5.37
C ALA A 76 -0.64 25.19 5.78
N GLY A 77 -0.46 24.24 6.70
CA GLY A 77 0.85 23.80 7.17
C GLY A 77 1.31 22.53 6.45
N GLY A 78 2.49 22.60 5.82
CA GLY A 78 3.17 21.49 5.13
C GLY A 78 3.61 20.35 6.04
N GLY A 79 2.65 19.67 6.68
CA GLY A 79 2.87 18.30 7.14
C GLY A 79 3.29 17.48 5.92
N ARG A 80 4.48 16.87 5.97
CA ARG A 80 5.29 16.37 4.84
C ARG A 80 4.63 15.34 3.90
N LEU A 81 3.34 15.02 4.11
CA LEU A 81 2.57 14.02 3.39
C LEU A 81 1.27 14.56 2.77
N TRP A 82 0.89 15.82 3.02
CA TRP A 82 -0.16 16.53 2.26
C TRP A 82 0.40 17.06 0.94
N GLY A 83 0.57 16.17 -0.05
CA GLY A 83 1.06 16.55 -1.38
C GLY A 83 2.17 15.67 -1.94
N MET A 84 2.55 14.58 -1.27
CA MET A 84 3.32 13.53 -1.95
C MET A 84 2.49 13.00 -3.13
N PRO A 85 3.10 12.71 -4.29
CA PRO A 85 2.41 12.02 -5.37
C PRO A 85 1.80 10.75 -4.79
N LYS A 86 0.48 10.58 -4.98
CA LYS A 86 -0.25 9.42 -4.45
C LYS A 86 0.49 8.16 -4.91
N PRO A 87 1.05 7.34 -4.00
CA PRO A 87 1.81 6.16 -4.42
C PRO A 87 0.91 5.28 -5.28
N ALA A 88 1.45 4.77 -6.38
CA ALA A 88 0.65 3.98 -7.30
C ALA A 88 0.14 2.72 -6.58
N ALA A 89 -1.18 2.56 -6.54
CA ALA A 89 -1.79 1.44 -5.85
C ALA A 89 -1.53 0.14 -6.62
N ILE A 90 -0.89 -0.82 -5.94
CA ILE A 90 -0.81 -2.19 -6.46
C ILE A 90 -2.19 -2.86 -6.33
N THR A 91 -2.55 -3.71 -7.28
CA THR A 91 -3.81 -4.45 -7.25
C THR A 91 -3.75 -5.59 -6.24
N ARG A 92 -4.91 -6.19 -5.94
CA ARG A 92 -4.97 -7.42 -5.13
C ARG A 92 -4.15 -8.55 -5.76
N GLY A 93 -4.27 -8.76 -7.07
CA GLY A 93 -3.52 -9.80 -7.79
C GLY A 93 -2.01 -9.57 -7.76
N GLU A 94 -1.58 -8.33 -7.96
CA GLU A 94 -0.18 -7.94 -7.83
C GLU A 94 0.35 -8.20 -6.41
N ALA A 95 -0.39 -7.78 -5.38
CA ALA A 95 -0.03 -8.03 -3.98
C ALA A 95 0.11 -9.54 -3.66
N LEU A 96 -0.83 -10.37 -4.13
CA LEU A 96 -0.80 -11.82 -3.94
C LEU A 96 0.42 -12.45 -4.62
N VAL A 97 0.72 -12.07 -5.86
CA VAL A 97 1.90 -12.55 -6.59
C VAL A 97 3.19 -12.14 -5.88
N LEU A 98 3.33 -10.87 -5.47
CA LEU A 98 4.51 -10.41 -4.72
C LEU A 98 4.71 -11.21 -3.43
N SER A 99 3.62 -11.51 -2.72
CA SER A 99 3.64 -12.30 -1.49
C SER A 99 4.03 -13.75 -1.70
N GLU A 100 3.54 -14.41 -2.75
CA GLU A 100 3.95 -15.78 -3.06
C GLU A 100 5.38 -15.85 -3.57
N VAL A 101 5.82 -14.85 -4.33
CA VAL A 101 7.23 -14.72 -4.76
C VAL A 101 8.15 -14.52 -3.57
N SER A 102 7.73 -13.76 -2.57
CA SER A 102 8.53 -13.62 -1.35
C SER A 102 8.56 -14.90 -0.51
N ARG A 103 7.63 -15.84 -0.69
CA ARG A 103 7.67 -17.17 -0.06
C ARG A 103 8.43 -18.19 -0.91
N SER A 104 8.48 -18.01 -2.22
CA SER A 104 9.12 -18.95 -3.15
C SER A 104 9.68 -18.22 -4.37
N ALA A 105 10.96 -18.43 -4.69
CA ALA A 105 11.60 -17.74 -5.82
C ALA A 105 11.15 -18.26 -7.21
N ASN A 106 10.44 -19.39 -7.28
CA ASN A 106 10.07 -20.04 -8.53
C ASN A 106 8.66 -19.64 -9.01
N VAL A 107 8.59 -18.99 -10.18
CA VAL A 107 7.34 -18.54 -10.83
C VAL A 107 6.37 -19.70 -11.12
N ALA A 108 6.85 -20.89 -11.50
CA ALA A 108 5.98 -22.03 -11.75
C ALA A 108 5.27 -22.50 -10.47
N THR A 109 5.95 -22.41 -9.33
CA THR A 109 5.35 -22.69 -8.01
C THR A 109 4.32 -21.63 -7.64
N VAL A 110 4.63 -20.35 -7.85
CA VAL A 110 3.69 -19.25 -7.61
C VAL A 110 2.44 -19.37 -8.49
N ALA A 111 2.64 -19.66 -9.78
CA ALA A 111 1.57 -19.86 -10.76
C ALA A 111 0.62 -20.97 -10.30
N ARG A 112 1.16 -22.14 -9.94
CA ARG A 112 0.38 -23.27 -9.43
C ARG A 112 -0.36 -22.94 -8.13
N ARG A 113 0.29 -22.28 -7.16
CA ARG A 113 -0.33 -21.92 -5.88
C ARG A 113 -1.46 -20.91 -6.01
N LEU A 114 -1.34 -19.98 -6.95
CA LEU A 114 -2.35 -18.95 -7.20
C LEU A 114 -3.36 -19.36 -8.28
N ASN A 115 -3.25 -20.57 -8.84
CA ASN A 115 -4.02 -21.03 -9.99
C ASN A 115 -3.99 -20.02 -11.17
N LEU A 116 -2.79 -19.56 -11.52
CA LEU A 116 -2.53 -18.61 -12.60
C LEU A 116 -1.67 -19.25 -13.68
N ASN A 117 -1.79 -18.77 -14.92
CA ASN A 117 -0.79 -19.05 -15.95
C ASN A 117 0.54 -18.37 -15.58
N PRO A 118 1.72 -18.99 -15.79
CA PRO A 118 3.02 -18.36 -15.56
C PRO A 118 3.17 -16.98 -16.24
N LYS A 119 2.61 -16.81 -17.44
CA LYS A 119 2.59 -15.52 -18.16
C LYS A 119 1.87 -14.43 -17.36
N THR A 120 0.77 -14.77 -16.69
CA THR A 120 0.02 -13.85 -15.82
C THR A 120 0.84 -13.44 -14.60
N VAL A 121 1.60 -14.38 -14.02
CA VAL A 121 2.52 -14.07 -12.90
C VAL A 121 3.58 -13.06 -13.35
N TYR A 122 4.18 -13.25 -14.53
CA TYR A 122 5.14 -12.29 -15.09
C TYR A 122 4.51 -10.92 -15.36
N ALA A 123 3.28 -10.88 -15.90
CA ALA A 123 2.56 -9.64 -16.12
C ALA A 123 2.29 -8.88 -14.81
N HIS A 124 1.88 -9.57 -13.75
CA HIS A 124 1.69 -8.97 -12.43
C HIS A 124 3.01 -8.43 -11.86
N LEU A 125 4.11 -9.18 -11.96
CA LEU A 125 5.42 -8.71 -11.50
C LEU A 125 5.89 -7.47 -12.28
N GLY A 126 5.74 -7.45 -13.60
CA GLY A 126 6.10 -6.31 -14.43
C GLY A 126 5.24 -5.07 -14.15
N SER A 127 3.93 -5.25 -13.97
CA SER A 127 3.01 -4.17 -13.59
C SER A 127 3.33 -3.61 -12.21
N ALA A 128 3.53 -4.49 -11.21
CA ALA A 128 3.89 -4.09 -9.86
C ALA A 128 5.23 -3.35 -9.81
N GLY A 129 6.26 -3.86 -10.51
CA GLY A 129 7.57 -3.20 -10.60
C GLY A 129 7.47 -1.78 -11.13
N ARG A 130 6.72 -1.56 -12.22
CA ARG A 130 6.48 -0.22 -12.78
C ARG A 130 5.77 0.71 -11.80
N LYS A 131 4.75 0.24 -11.09
CA LYS A 131 4.03 1.03 -10.07
C LYS A 131 4.92 1.43 -8.90
N LEU A 132 5.87 0.57 -8.55
CA LEU A 132 6.85 0.81 -7.49
C LEU A 132 8.07 1.62 -7.97
N GLY A 133 8.10 2.07 -9.23
CA GLY A 133 9.21 2.85 -9.79
C GLY A 133 10.49 2.04 -10.03
N LEU A 134 10.39 0.71 -10.10
CA LEU A 134 11.53 -0.19 -10.25
C LEU A 134 11.78 -0.48 -11.73
N ARG A 135 13.05 -0.53 -12.11
CA ARG A 135 13.48 -0.64 -13.51
C ARG A 135 13.44 -2.06 -14.03
N ASN A 136 13.61 -3.04 -13.15
CA ASN A 136 13.70 -4.44 -13.53
C ASN A 136 13.24 -5.40 -12.42
N ARG A 137 13.11 -6.68 -12.79
CA ARG A 137 12.69 -7.75 -11.88
C ARG A 137 13.67 -7.99 -10.74
N VAL A 138 14.97 -7.78 -10.95
CA VAL A 138 15.98 -8.00 -9.91
C VAL A 138 15.82 -6.98 -8.78
N GLU A 139 15.61 -5.71 -9.11
CA GLU A 139 15.29 -4.67 -8.13
C GLU A 139 14.01 -4.99 -7.36
N LEU A 140 12.96 -5.47 -8.06
CA LEU A 140 11.72 -5.91 -7.42
C LEU A 140 11.97 -7.04 -6.42
N LEU A 141 12.73 -8.05 -6.79
CA LEU A 141 13.06 -9.17 -5.90
C LEU A 141 13.92 -8.72 -4.71
N LYS A 142 14.87 -7.81 -4.90
CA LYS A 142 15.67 -7.22 -3.83
C LYS A 142 14.79 -6.45 -2.82
N MET A 143 13.88 -5.61 -3.32
CA MET A 143 12.94 -4.87 -2.48
C MET A 143 11.99 -5.81 -1.71
N ILE A 144 11.51 -6.88 -2.36
CA ILE A 144 10.70 -7.91 -1.70
C ILE A 144 11.49 -8.60 -0.57
N ALA A 145 12.77 -8.92 -0.82
CA ALA A 145 13.64 -9.57 0.16
C ALA A 145 13.95 -8.65 1.35
N SER A 146 14.08 -7.33 1.12
CA SER A 146 14.31 -6.35 2.20
C SER A 146 13.05 -6.03 3.02
N CYS A 147 11.88 -6.50 2.60
CA CYS A 147 10.63 -6.37 3.35
C CYS A 147 10.35 -7.56 4.30
N ARG A 148 11.24 -8.55 4.36
CA ARG A 148 11.14 -9.71 5.25
C ARG A 148 11.58 -9.38 6.67
#